data_AF-A0A0S7ZVZ2-F1
#
_entry.id   AF-A0A0S7ZVZ2-F1
#
_cell.length_a   1.000
_cell.length_b   1.000
_cell.length_c   1.000
_cell.angle_alpha   90.00
_cell.angle_beta   90.00
_cell.angle_gamma   90.00
#
_symmetry.space_group_name_H-M   'P 1'
#
loop_
_entity.id
_entity.type
_entity.pdbx_description
1 polymer ?
#
loop_
_entity_poly.entity_id
_entity_poly.type
_entity_poly.pdbx_seq_one_letter_code
_entity_poly.pdbx_strand_id
1 'polypeptide(L)'
;MTDAKTRLLGGQRIEPKPITGKESAAELIDSSFHAYNAGRLREACQLFVQHMLTDDTTVGMSLSGALTPAGLGMSTIIPLIESGFVDWIVSTGANLYHDAHFALGFSMHRGSPFMDDVVLRDAGVVRIYDILFDYAVLLQTDRFIREVSNHDEFQRAMSTAEYHYLLGGYLKERERALGLTHRSLLSVAHECGVPIYTSSPGDSSIGMNVAELALENRALRFDVSADVNETAALVLAAKQGGGRSGVFIIGGGSPKNFVLQTEPQLQEVLGIQEYGHDYYLQITDARADTGGLSGATPSEAVSWGKVNPDELPHAVVCYVDSTVGLPLLTAYALARRKPRKLKRLHDVRTTNVERLRQEYHAARAFREARLTEERLPGVDA
;
A
#
# COMPACT_ATOMS: atom_id res chain seq x y z
N MET A 1 13.40 -47.30 -6.90
CA MET A 1 13.00 -46.26 -5.93
C MET A 1 11.54 -45.94 -6.21
N THR A 2 10.70 -45.85 -5.19
CA THR A 2 9.25 -45.67 -5.35
C THR A 2 8.92 -44.39 -6.14
N ASP A 3 7.91 -44.45 -7.00
CA ASP A 3 7.38 -43.35 -7.83
C ASP A 3 7.16 -42.06 -7.01
N ALA A 4 6.69 -42.21 -5.76
CA ALA A 4 6.54 -41.11 -4.80
C ALA A 4 7.86 -40.40 -4.45
N LYS A 5 8.97 -41.13 -4.28
CA LYS A 5 10.28 -40.53 -3.98
C LYS A 5 10.82 -39.73 -5.16
N THR A 6 10.66 -40.25 -6.38
CA THR A 6 11.06 -39.55 -7.60
C THR A 6 10.27 -38.25 -7.78
N ARG A 7 8.96 -38.29 -7.54
CA ARG A 7 8.11 -37.09 -7.55
C ARG A 7 8.52 -36.06 -6.50
N LEU A 8 8.83 -36.47 -5.27
CA LEU A 8 9.27 -35.56 -4.20
C LEU A 8 10.64 -34.93 -4.47
N LEU A 9 11.52 -35.61 -5.21
CA LEU A 9 12.85 -35.11 -5.61
C LEU A 9 12.86 -34.44 -6.99
N GLY A 10 11.70 -34.14 -7.57
CA GLY A 10 11.57 -33.54 -8.90
C GLY A 10 11.81 -32.03 -8.97
N GLY A 11 12.11 -31.37 -7.86
CA GLY A 11 12.42 -29.93 -7.82
C GLY A 11 13.72 -29.57 -8.54
N GLN A 12 13.93 -28.28 -8.79
CA GLN A 12 15.17 -27.80 -9.39
C GLN A 12 16.37 -28.19 -8.51
N ARG A 13 17.36 -28.85 -9.11
CA ARG A 13 18.62 -29.18 -8.44
C ARG A 13 19.33 -27.91 -8.00
N ILE A 14 19.79 -27.88 -6.74
CA ILE A 14 20.60 -26.78 -6.22
C ILE A 14 22.03 -26.96 -6.72
N GLU A 15 22.36 -26.25 -7.81
CA GLU A 15 23.67 -26.27 -8.45
C GLU A 15 23.94 -24.88 -9.09
N PRO A 16 24.00 -23.80 -8.29
CA PRO A 16 24.23 -22.45 -8.82
C PRO A 16 25.62 -22.31 -9.42
N LYS A 17 25.75 -21.46 -10.44
CA LYS A 17 27.05 -21.00 -10.92
C LYS A 17 27.65 -20.00 -9.92
N PRO A 18 28.98 -19.92 -9.78
CA PRO A 18 29.62 -18.88 -8.97
C PRO A 18 29.22 -17.47 -9.44
N ILE A 19 28.91 -16.58 -8.49
CA ILE A 19 28.62 -15.17 -8.76
C ILE A 19 29.90 -14.48 -9.25
N THR A 20 29.81 -13.80 -10.39
CA THR A 20 30.95 -13.16 -11.05
C THR A 20 30.99 -11.64 -10.86
N GLY A 21 29.93 -11.05 -10.32
CA GLY A 21 29.77 -9.60 -10.19
C GLY A 21 29.26 -8.92 -11.45
N LYS A 22 28.80 -9.70 -12.44
CA LYS A 22 28.22 -9.22 -13.70
C LYS A 22 26.70 -9.43 -13.76
N GLU A 23 26.18 -10.25 -12.85
CA GLU A 23 24.77 -10.58 -12.76
C GLU A 23 23.98 -9.36 -12.30
N SER A 24 22.89 -9.08 -13.01
CA SER A 24 21.86 -8.15 -12.55
C SER A 24 21.16 -8.67 -11.29
N ALA A 25 20.48 -7.78 -10.56
CA ALA A 25 19.65 -8.18 -9.42
C ALA A 25 18.63 -9.27 -9.80
N ALA A 26 18.02 -9.17 -10.98
CA ALA A 26 17.07 -10.16 -11.46
C ALA A 26 17.71 -11.53 -11.70
N GLU A 27 18.92 -11.56 -12.28
CA GLU A 27 19.67 -12.81 -12.49
C GLU A 27 20.12 -13.43 -11.17
N LEU A 28 20.53 -12.63 -10.17
CA LEU A 28 20.87 -13.12 -8.84
C LEU A 28 19.66 -13.79 -8.17
N ILE A 29 18.49 -13.18 -8.28
CA ILE A 29 17.23 -13.73 -7.75
C ILE A 29 16.89 -15.06 -8.43
N ASP A 30 16.97 -15.14 -9.76
CA ASP A 30 16.63 -16.37 -10.48
C ASP A 30 17.66 -17.51 -10.26
N SER A 31 18.95 -17.16 -10.15
CA SER A 31 20.04 -18.14 -10.20
C SER A 31 20.62 -18.54 -8.84
N SER A 32 20.44 -17.75 -7.78
CA SER A 32 21.11 -17.95 -6.50
C SER A 32 20.15 -18.03 -5.30
N PHE A 33 18.94 -17.48 -5.41
CA PHE A 33 18.00 -17.44 -4.28
C PHE A 33 17.20 -18.74 -4.19
N HIS A 34 17.87 -19.82 -3.83
CA HIS A 34 17.29 -21.18 -3.91
C HIS A 34 16.35 -21.56 -2.77
N ALA A 35 16.63 -21.13 -1.54
CA ALA A 35 15.99 -21.62 -0.32
C ALA A 35 15.83 -20.54 0.77
N TYR A 36 15.06 -20.87 1.82
CA TYR A 36 14.78 -20.00 2.97
C TYR A 36 14.20 -18.63 2.54
N ASN A 37 14.50 -17.55 3.27
CA ASN A 37 13.95 -16.22 2.96
C ASN A 37 14.37 -15.71 1.57
N ALA A 38 15.55 -16.09 1.08
CA ALA A 38 15.97 -15.77 -0.29
C ALA A 38 15.04 -16.47 -1.31
N GLY A 39 14.79 -17.78 -1.13
CA GLY A 39 13.83 -18.53 -1.94
C GLY A 39 12.42 -17.93 -1.91
N ARG A 40 11.97 -17.46 -0.73
CA ARG A 40 10.69 -16.74 -0.59
C ARG A 40 10.68 -15.40 -1.31
N LEU A 41 11.79 -14.66 -1.32
CA LEU A 41 11.90 -13.42 -2.09
C LEU A 41 11.88 -13.68 -3.60
N ARG A 42 12.50 -14.76 -4.08
CA ARG A 42 12.39 -15.19 -5.47
C ARG A 42 10.95 -15.53 -5.85
N GLU A 43 10.27 -16.32 -5.02
CA GLU A 43 8.86 -16.67 -5.23
C GLU A 43 7.96 -15.43 -5.21
N ALA A 44 8.24 -14.45 -4.34
CA ALA A 44 7.55 -13.16 -4.31
C ALA A 44 7.72 -12.38 -5.63
N CYS A 45 8.95 -12.31 -6.14
CA CYS A 45 9.26 -11.66 -7.41
C CYS A 45 8.55 -12.35 -8.59
N GLN A 46 8.55 -13.69 -8.60
CA GLN A 46 7.88 -14.49 -9.62
C GLN A 46 6.36 -14.35 -9.56
N LEU A 47 5.76 -14.43 -8.36
CA LEU A 47 4.33 -14.19 -8.16
C LEU A 47 3.91 -12.82 -8.70
N PHE A 48 4.67 -11.78 -8.32
CA PHE A 48 4.36 -10.42 -8.74
C PHE A 48 4.39 -10.30 -10.27
N VAL A 49 5.48 -10.72 -10.91
CA VAL A 49 5.66 -10.58 -12.37
C VAL A 49 4.77 -11.49 -13.21
N GLN A 50 4.60 -12.74 -12.81
CA GLN A 50 3.94 -13.77 -13.62
C GLN A 50 2.42 -13.76 -13.45
N HIS A 51 1.93 -13.31 -12.29
CA HIS A 51 0.51 -13.36 -11.95
C HIS A 51 -0.06 -11.98 -11.63
N MET A 52 0.51 -11.23 -10.69
CA MET A 52 -0.09 -9.96 -10.27
C MET A 52 -0.01 -8.87 -11.34
N LEU A 53 1.00 -8.93 -12.21
CA LEU A 53 1.19 -7.96 -13.31
C LEU A 53 0.59 -8.42 -14.65
N THR A 54 -0.39 -9.33 -14.64
CA THR A 54 -1.24 -9.56 -15.83
C THR A 54 -2.19 -8.38 -16.08
N ASP A 55 -2.72 -8.27 -17.29
CA ASP A 55 -3.52 -7.10 -17.69
C ASP A 55 -4.92 -7.08 -17.03
N ASP A 56 -5.42 -8.25 -16.63
CA ASP A 56 -6.70 -8.46 -15.96
C ASP A 56 -6.63 -8.30 -14.44
N THR A 57 -5.43 -8.12 -13.86
CA THR A 57 -5.26 -7.97 -12.41
C THR A 57 -5.20 -6.49 -12.02
N THR A 58 -5.90 -6.12 -10.94
CA THR A 58 -5.74 -4.82 -10.26
C THR A 58 -4.92 -5.01 -8.99
N VAL A 59 -3.84 -4.25 -8.85
CA VAL A 59 -2.89 -4.38 -7.74
C VAL A 59 -3.08 -3.25 -6.73
N GLY A 60 -3.55 -3.59 -5.54
CA GLY A 60 -3.50 -2.73 -4.36
C GLY A 60 -2.20 -2.89 -3.61
N MET A 61 -1.59 -1.79 -3.16
CA MET A 61 -0.38 -1.81 -2.35
C MET A 61 -0.67 -1.29 -0.95
N SER A 62 -0.07 -1.89 0.09
CA SER A 62 -0.03 -1.28 1.42
C SER A 62 1.40 -0.92 1.82
N LEU A 63 1.56 0.25 2.44
CA LEU A 63 2.83 0.85 2.82
C LEU A 63 2.81 1.22 4.30
N SER A 64 3.53 0.47 5.12
CA SER A 64 3.68 0.74 6.56
C SER A 64 5.07 1.28 6.90
N GLY A 65 5.25 1.75 8.14
CA GLY A 65 6.50 2.37 8.58
C GLY A 65 6.76 3.74 7.98
N ALA A 66 8.04 4.11 7.88
CA ALA A 66 8.54 5.36 7.34
C ALA A 66 9.52 5.08 6.18
N LEU A 67 8.98 4.62 5.05
CA LEU A 67 9.73 4.18 3.87
C LEU A 67 10.04 5.31 2.90
N THR A 68 9.13 6.27 2.73
CA THR A 68 9.38 7.45 1.90
C THR A 68 10.57 8.30 2.38
N PRO A 69 10.78 8.60 3.68
CA PRO A 69 11.97 9.32 4.12
C PRO A 69 13.26 8.50 3.91
N ALA A 70 13.17 7.17 3.85
CA ALA A 70 14.28 6.30 3.49
C ALA A 70 14.59 6.31 1.97
N GLY A 71 13.85 7.10 1.18
CA GLY A 71 14.02 7.24 -0.26
C GLY A 71 13.25 6.22 -1.10
N LEU A 72 12.53 5.27 -0.48
CA LEU A 72 11.81 4.22 -1.21
C LEU A 72 10.65 4.75 -2.05
N GLY A 73 10.09 5.91 -1.71
CA GLY A 73 9.14 6.63 -2.57
C GLY A 73 9.72 6.83 -3.98
N MET A 74 10.88 7.49 -4.04
CA MET A 74 11.60 7.78 -5.28
C MET A 74 12.20 6.55 -5.94
N SER A 75 12.89 5.70 -5.17
CA SER A 75 13.69 4.61 -5.74
C SER A 75 12.87 3.37 -6.10
N THR A 76 11.66 3.23 -5.56
CA THR A 76 10.86 2.00 -5.75
C THR A 76 9.40 2.26 -6.10
N ILE A 77 8.67 3.04 -5.32
CA ILE A 77 7.20 3.14 -5.45
C ILE A 77 6.82 3.95 -6.69
N ILE A 78 7.49 5.09 -6.94
CA ILE A 78 7.28 5.90 -8.15
C ILE A 78 7.48 5.08 -9.43
N PRO A 79 8.61 4.37 -9.64
CA PRO A 79 8.78 3.50 -10.82
C PRO A 79 7.70 2.42 -10.98
N LEU A 80 7.19 1.87 -9.87
CA LEU A 80 6.10 0.89 -9.91
C LEU A 80 4.77 1.53 -10.35
N ILE A 81 4.45 2.74 -9.86
CA ILE A 81 3.26 3.49 -10.28
C ILE A 81 3.35 3.85 -11.77
N GLU A 82 4.47 4.41 -12.21
CA GLU A 82 4.66 4.86 -13.60
C GLU A 82 4.61 3.70 -14.60
N SER A 83 5.03 2.51 -14.16
CA SER A 83 4.95 1.29 -14.95
C SER A 83 3.56 0.65 -14.93
N GLY A 84 2.59 1.25 -14.22
CA GLY A 84 1.26 0.69 -14.00
C GLY A 84 1.30 -0.64 -13.25
N PHE A 85 2.27 -0.86 -12.37
CA PHE A 85 2.42 -2.09 -11.58
C PHE A 85 1.69 -2.01 -10.22
N VAL A 86 1.33 -0.80 -9.79
CA VAL A 86 0.50 -0.52 -8.61
C VAL A 86 -0.64 0.40 -9.05
N ASP A 87 -1.88 0.00 -8.75
CA ASP A 87 -3.09 0.65 -9.23
C ASP A 87 -3.77 1.53 -8.17
N TRP A 88 -3.59 1.21 -6.88
CA TRP A 88 -4.04 2.00 -5.72
C TRP A 88 -3.21 1.68 -4.48
N ILE A 89 -3.19 2.58 -3.49
CA ILE A 89 -2.31 2.47 -2.31
C ILE A 89 -3.07 2.75 -1.02
N VAL A 90 -2.76 2.00 0.04
CA VAL A 90 -3.05 2.40 1.43
C VAL A 90 -1.73 2.62 2.16
N SER A 91 -1.52 3.81 2.74
CA SER A 91 -0.26 4.16 3.41
C SER A 91 -0.49 4.63 4.85
N THR A 92 0.55 4.60 5.67
CA THR A 92 0.61 5.44 6.88
C THR A 92 0.65 6.91 6.44
N GLY A 93 0.00 7.79 7.20
CA GLY A 93 0.11 9.22 6.91
C GLY A 93 1.54 9.76 7.12
N ALA A 94 2.37 9.08 7.92
CA ALA A 94 3.79 9.37 8.05
C ALA A 94 4.54 9.25 6.71
N ASN A 95 4.29 8.21 5.91
CA ASN A 95 4.89 8.09 4.57
C ASN A 95 4.47 9.26 3.67
N LEU A 96 3.21 9.65 3.69
CA LEU A 96 2.69 10.70 2.80
C LEU A 96 3.15 12.10 3.23
N TYR A 97 3.22 12.34 4.53
CA TYR A 97 3.79 13.57 5.07
C TYR A 97 5.29 13.66 4.77
N HIS A 98 6.04 12.57 5.03
CA HIS A 98 7.47 12.59 4.82
C HIS A 98 7.86 12.69 3.34
N ASP A 99 7.01 12.18 2.45
CA ASP A 99 7.14 12.33 1.01
C ASP A 99 7.08 13.79 0.55
N ALA A 100 6.19 14.60 1.13
CA ALA A 100 5.99 15.99 0.75
C ALA A 100 7.26 16.85 0.90
N HIS A 101 8.13 16.54 1.85
CA HIS A 101 9.41 17.24 2.03
C HIS A 101 10.24 17.26 0.74
N PHE A 102 10.27 16.16 0.00
CA PHE A 102 11.07 16.06 -1.22
C PHE A 102 10.52 16.92 -2.35
N ALA A 103 9.18 17.00 -2.50
CA ALA A 103 8.55 17.90 -3.47
C ALA A 103 8.72 19.38 -3.10
N LEU A 104 8.82 19.70 -1.81
CA LEU A 104 9.09 21.05 -1.32
C LEU A 104 10.56 21.47 -1.48
N GLY A 105 11.43 20.57 -1.93
CA GLY A 105 12.86 20.80 -2.14
C GLY A 105 13.70 20.66 -0.88
N PHE A 106 13.16 20.07 0.19
CA PHE A 106 13.91 19.80 1.42
C PHE A 106 14.72 18.52 1.29
N SER A 107 15.80 18.47 2.06
CA SER A 107 16.72 17.33 2.10
C SER A 107 16.60 16.56 3.40
N MET A 108 16.76 15.25 3.29
CA MET A 108 17.00 14.33 4.40
C MET A 108 18.35 13.66 4.17
N HIS A 109 19.00 13.28 5.26
CA HIS A 109 20.37 12.79 5.26
C HIS A 109 20.45 11.45 5.98
N ARG A 110 21.28 10.54 5.48
CA ARG A 110 21.61 9.32 6.21
C ARG A 110 22.41 9.70 7.47
N GLY A 111 21.95 9.21 8.61
CA GLY A 111 22.60 9.28 9.90
C GLY A 111 23.05 7.91 10.40
N SER A 112 23.01 7.74 11.71
CA SER A 112 23.30 6.47 12.40
C SER A 112 22.23 6.21 13.46
N PRO A 113 21.83 4.96 13.67
CA PRO A 113 20.87 4.63 14.72
C PRO A 113 21.45 4.83 16.13
N PHE A 114 22.77 5.00 16.25
CA PHE A 114 23.52 5.13 17.51
C PHE A 114 23.87 6.58 17.88
N MET A 115 23.23 7.56 17.24
CA MET A 115 23.43 8.98 17.56
C MET A 115 22.78 9.36 18.90
N ASP A 116 23.31 10.39 19.56
CA ASP A 116 22.77 10.91 20.82
C ASP A 116 21.59 11.86 20.54
N ASP A 117 20.38 11.43 20.92
CA ASP A 117 19.15 12.18 20.67
C ASP A 117 19.06 13.49 21.47
N VAL A 118 19.80 13.65 22.58
CA VAL A 118 19.87 14.92 23.32
C VAL A 118 20.66 15.94 22.49
N VAL A 119 21.81 15.54 21.96
CA VAL A 119 22.63 16.39 21.08
C VAL A 119 21.87 16.76 19.82
N LEU A 120 21.14 15.80 19.22
CA LEU A 120 20.31 16.07 18.04
C LEU A 120 19.21 17.09 18.37
N ARG A 121 18.51 16.92 19.49
CA ARG A 121 17.45 17.84 19.92
C ARG A 121 17.98 19.25 20.19
N ASP A 122 19.09 19.38 20.89
CA ASP A 122 19.72 20.68 21.21
C ASP A 122 20.20 21.39 19.94
N ALA A 123 20.62 20.62 18.92
CA ALA A 123 21.01 21.12 17.61
C ALA A 123 19.82 21.38 16.65
N GLY A 124 18.58 21.10 17.06
CA GLY A 124 17.41 21.24 16.19
C GLY A 124 17.35 20.22 15.05
N VAL A 125 17.96 19.04 15.23
CA VAL A 125 17.94 17.94 14.25
C VAL A 125 16.94 16.88 14.69
N VAL A 126 16.05 16.50 13.78
CA VAL A 126 15.07 15.42 13.97
C VAL A 126 15.61 14.16 13.33
N ARG A 127 15.34 13.01 13.97
CA ARG A 127 15.77 11.71 13.50
C ARG A 127 14.60 10.75 13.33
N ILE A 128 14.58 10.04 12.21
CA ILE A 128 13.76 8.84 11.98
C ILE A 128 14.74 7.68 11.86
N TYR A 129 14.95 6.96 12.96
CA TYR A 129 15.96 5.90 13.05
C TYR A 129 17.34 6.34 12.54
N ASP A 130 17.77 6.00 11.34
CA ASP A 130 19.06 6.41 10.77
C ASP A 130 18.92 7.45 9.64
N ILE A 131 17.87 8.27 9.69
CA ILE A 131 17.60 9.40 8.79
C ILE A 131 17.53 10.69 9.62
N LEU A 132 18.18 11.76 9.16
CA LEU A 132 18.28 13.06 9.81
C LEU A 132 17.74 14.18 8.93
N PHE A 133 17.12 15.17 9.53
CA PHE A 133 16.74 16.42 8.85
C PHE A 133 16.57 17.56 9.87
N ASP A 134 16.67 18.79 9.39
CA ASP A 134 16.49 19.99 10.20
C ASP A 134 15.04 20.11 10.68
N TYR A 135 14.82 20.48 11.94
CA TYR A 135 13.48 20.70 12.49
C TYR A 135 12.64 21.70 11.68
N ALA A 136 13.26 22.71 11.06
CA ALA A 136 12.59 23.68 10.20
C ALA A 136 11.86 23.02 9.00
N VAL A 137 12.32 21.85 8.56
CA VAL A 137 11.69 21.08 7.48
C VAL A 137 10.26 20.67 7.85
N LEU A 138 10.00 20.29 9.12
CA LEU A 138 8.65 20.01 9.62
C LEU A 138 7.78 21.27 9.59
N LEU A 139 8.30 22.36 10.17
CA LEU A 139 7.55 23.61 10.29
C LEU A 139 7.14 24.19 8.93
N GLN A 140 8.05 24.12 7.95
CA GLN A 140 7.79 24.60 6.60
C GLN A 140 6.81 23.70 5.84
N THR A 141 6.86 22.40 6.07
CA THR A 141 5.93 21.44 5.46
C THR A 141 4.54 21.56 6.05
N ASP A 142 4.43 21.72 7.37
CA ASP A 142 3.18 22.00 8.06
C ASP A 142 2.54 23.31 7.56
N ARG A 143 3.36 24.36 7.41
CA ARG A 143 2.90 25.62 6.84
C ARG A 143 2.34 25.43 5.42
N PHE A 144 3.07 24.72 4.55
CA PHE A 144 2.59 24.45 3.19
C PHE A 144 1.27 23.69 3.20
N ILE A 145 1.17 22.61 3.99
CA ILE A 145 -0.05 21.79 4.09
C ILE A 145 -1.24 22.63 4.59
N ARG A 146 -1.06 23.49 5.59
CA ARG A 146 -2.12 24.40 6.06
C ARG A 146 -2.53 25.43 5.03
N GLU A 147 -1.57 26.05 4.35
CA GLU A 147 -1.86 27.03 3.30
C GLU A 147 -2.68 26.37 2.18
N VAL A 148 -2.25 25.18 1.71
CA VAL A 148 -2.98 24.41 0.69
C VAL A 148 -4.37 23.99 1.19
N SER A 149 -4.45 23.44 2.40
CA SER A 149 -5.71 22.93 2.97
C SER A 149 -6.73 24.02 3.29
N ASN A 150 -6.34 25.30 3.24
CA ASN A 150 -7.23 26.45 3.40
C ASN A 150 -7.89 26.90 2.08
N HIS A 151 -7.49 26.36 0.93
CA HIS A 151 -8.18 26.65 -0.34
C HIS A 151 -9.62 26.12 -0.33
N ASP A 152 -10.48 26.77 -1.12
CA ASP A 152 -11.92 26.52 -1.17
C ASP A 152 -12.28 25.07 -1.52
N GLU A 153 -11.51 24.43 -2.40
CA GLU A 153 -11.74 23.04 -2.82
C GLU A 153 -11.60 22.01 -1.68
N PHE A 154 -10.88 22.37 -0.62
CA PHE A 154 -10.70 21.56 0.58
C PHE A 154 -11.78 21.81 1.64
N GLN A 155 -12.61 22.85 1.53
CA GLN A 155 -13.56 23.25 2.58
C GLN A 155 -14.83 22.40 2.61
N ARG A 156 -14.66 21.07 2.70
CA ARG A 156 -15.73 20.08 2.80
C ARG A 156 -15.22 18.75 3.37
N ALA A 157 -16.14 17.86 3.71
CA ALA A 157 -15.80 16.47 3.95
C ALA A 157 -15.34 15.81 2.64
N MET A 158 -14.27 15.01 2.72
CA MET A 158 -13.74 14.24 1.59
C MET A 158 -12.97 13.02 2.07
N SER A 159 -12.89 12.01 1.22
CA SER A 159 -12.04 10.84 1.49
C SER A 159 -10.56 11.24 1.53
N THR A 160 -9.71 10.45 2.19
CA THR A 160 -8.27 10.73 2.19
C THR A 160 -7.68 10.60 0.80
N ALA A 161 -8.17 9.69 -0.04
CA ALA A 161 -7.72 9.60 -1.43
C ALA A 161 -8.03 10.84 -2.25
N GLU A 162 -9.14 11.54 -1.96
CA GLU A 162 -9.44 12.82 -2.61
C GLU A 162 -8.46 13.90 -2.14
N TYR A 163 -8.29 14.02 -0.83
CA TYR A 163 -7.37 14.99 -0.25
C TYR A 163 -5.94 14.80 -0.76
N HIS A 164 -5.42 13.57 -0.76
CA HIS A 164 -4.08 13.26 -1.24
C HIS A 164 -3.91 13.51 -2.74
N TYR A 165 -4.95 13.27 -3.55
CA TYR A 165 -4.93 13.59 -4.97
C TYR A 165 -4.84 15.10 -5.20
N LEU A 166 -5.64 15.90 -4.49
CA LEU A 166 -5.59 17.36 -4.60
C LEU A 166 -4.22 17.89 -4.11
N LEU A 167 -3.77 17.47 -2.92
CA LEU A 167 -2.47 17.83 -2.37
C LEU A 167 -1.33 17.46 -3.32
N GLY A 168 -1.39 16.29 -3.96
CA GLY A 168 -0.44 15.86 -4.98
C GLY A 168 -0.33 16.82 -6.16
N GLY A 169 -1.45 17.43 -6.60
CA GLY A 169 -1.44 18.47 -7.62
C GLY A 169 -0.69 19.73 -7.20
N TYR A 170 -0.89 20.19 -5.95
CA TYR A 170 -0.13 21.33 -5.40
C TYR A 170 1.36 21.02 -5.25
N LEU A 171 1.70 19.81 -4.80
CA LEU A 171 3.09 19.34 -4.72
C LEU A 171 3.72 19.26 -6.12
N LYS A 172 2.97 18.87 -7.15
CA LYS A 172 3.45 18.85 -8.53
C LYS A 172 3.81 20.23 -9.05
N GLU A 173 2.94 21.21 -8.81
CA GLU A 173 3.23 22.61 -9.19
C GLU A 173 4.44 23.14 -8.42
N ARG A 174 4.62 22.73 -7.16
CA ARG A 174 5.80 23.07 -6.39
C ARG A 174 7.08 22.45 -6.97
N GLU A 175 7.05 21.18 -7.34
CA GLU A 175 8.16 20.51 -8.02
C GLU A 175 8.54 21.26 -9.31
N ARG A 176 7.55 21.61 -10.14
CA ARG A 176 7.75 22.38 -11.37
C ARG A 176 8.42 23.73 -11.10
N ALA A 177 7.93 24.47 -10.11
CA ALA A 177 8.49 25.77 -9.72
C ALA A 177 9.94 25.68 -9.22
N LEU A 178 10.35 24.52 -8.67
CA LEU A 178 11.70 24.27 -8.17
C LEU A 178 12.61 23.55 -9.19
N GLY A 179 12.10 23.22 -10.38
CA GLY A 179 12.85 22.42 -11.36
C GLY A 179 13.13 20.98 -10.89
N LEU A 180 12.28 20.44 -10.01
CA LEU A 180 12.35 19.08 -9.50
C LEU A 180 11.47 18.14 -10.33
N THR A 181 11.86 16.87 -10.41
CA THR A 181 11.11 15.84 -11.14
C THR A 181 11.12 14.52 -10.37
N HIS A 182 9.96 13.86 -10.26
CA HIS A 182 9.82 12.53 -9.67
C HIS A 182 10.35 12.43 -8.23
N ARG A 183 10.09 13.47 -7.40
CA ARG A 183 10.58 13.52 -6.01
C ARG A 183 9.51 13.08 -5.01
N SER A 184 8.23 13.23 -5.35
CA SER A 184 7.11 12.89 -4.46
C SER A 184 6.19 11.82 -5.04
N LEU A 185 5.90 10.82 -4.20
CA LEU A 185 4.86 9.82 -4.39
C LEU A 185 3.49 10.47 -4.61
N LEU A 186 3.10 11.45 -3.80
CA LEU A 186 1.81 12.14 -3.94
C LEU A 186 1.70 12.87 -5.29
N SER A 187 2.77 13.55 -5.70
CA SER A 187 2.85 14.24 -7.00
C SER A 187 2.69 13.28 -8.19
N VAL A 188 3.44 12.17 -8.20
CA VAL A 188 3.37 11.17 -9.27
C VAL A 188 2.03 10.43 -9.27
N ALA A 189 1.50 10.10 -8.09
CA ALA A 189 0.20 9.44 -7.97
C ALA A 189 -0.95 10.32 -8.51
N HIS A 190 -0.86 11.64 -8.30
CA HIS A 190 -1.77 12.60 -8.92
C HIS A 190 -1.69 12.55 -10.46
N GLU A 191 -0.49 12.65 -11.03
CA GLU A 191 -0.33 12.58 -12.50
C GLU A 191 -0.79 11.25 -13.10
N CYS A 192 -0.53 10.14 -12.40
CA CYS A 192 -0.89 8.79 -12.83
C CYS A 192 -2.35 8.40 -12.49
N GLY A 193 -3.09 9.22 -11.76
CA GLY A 193 -4.46 8.91 -11.33
C GLY A 193 -4.55 7.70 -10.37
N VAL A 194 -3.53 7.49 -9.54
CA VAL A 194 -3.48 6.40 -8.54
C VAL A 194 -3.99 6.93 -7.20
N PRO A 195 -5.13 6.44 -6.68
CA PRO A 195 -5.66 6.91 -5.40
C PRO A 195 -4.83 6.36 -4.23
N ILE A 196 -4.52 7.22 -3.27
CA ILE A 196 -3.77 6.88 -2.05
C ILE A 196 -4.62 7.16 -0.82
N TYR A 197 -4.97 6.11 -0.09
CA TYR A 197 -5.73 6.17 1.15
C TYR A 197 -4.81 6.16 2.38
N THR A 198 -5.29 6.66 3.50
CA THR A 198 -4.61 6.52 4.81
C THR A 198 -5.55 5.91 5.83
N SER A 199 -5.16 4.77 6.38
CA SER A 199 -6.01 3.98 7.29
C SER A 199 -6.19 4.59 8.69
N SER A 200 -5.33 5.54 9.07
CA SER A 200 -5.44 6.33 10.31
C SER A 200 -5.08 7.78 10.03
N PRO A 201 -5.99 8.59 9.46
CA PRO A 201 -5.65 9.92 8.95
C PRO A 201 -5.15 10.87 10.05
N GLY A 202 -5.71 10.75 11.26
CA GLY A 202 -5.30 11.53 12.43
C GLY A 202 -3.92 11.18 12.99
N ASP A 203 -3.35 10.03 12.61
CA ASP A 203 -2.01 9.59 13.02
C ASP A 203 -0.94 10.04 12.02
N SER A 204 -0.89 11.35 11.77
CA SER A 204 0.11 11.98 10.92
C SER A 204 0.12 13.48 11.09
N SER A 205 1.24 14.15 10.76
CA SER A 205 1.29 15.61 10.73
C SER A 205 0.28 16.21 9.75
N ILE A 206 -0.05 15.53 8.63
CA ILE A 206 -1.16 15.94 7.75
C ILE A 206 -2.45 16.03 8.57
N GLY A 207 -2.81 14.95 9.28
CA GLY A 207 -3.99 14.90 10.14
C GLY A 207 -3.97 15.93 11.28
N MET A 208 -2.81 16.17 11.89
CA MET A 208 -2.65 17.18 12.93
C MET A 208 -2.91 18.60 12.41
N ASN A 209 -2.43 18.94 11.20
CA ASN A 209 -2.71 20.23 10.57
C ASN A 209 -4.21 20.37 10.22
N VAL A 210 -4.87 19.30 9.77
CA VAL A 210 -6.33 19.31 9.56
C VAL A 210 -7.10 19.49 10.87
N ALA A 211 -6.64 18.87 11.97
CA ALA A 211 -7.23 19.05 13.29
C ALA A 211 -7.05 20.48 13.83
N GLU A 212 -5.91 21.14 13.55
CA GLU A 212 -5.71 22.56 13.86
C GLU A 212 -6.73 23.44 13.10
N LEU A 213 -6.88 23.24 11.79
CA LEU A 213 -7.86 23.96 10.97
C LEU A 213 -9.31 23.74 11.45
N ALA A 214 -9.61 22.57 12.03
CA ALA A 214 -10.91 22.32 12.64
C ALA A 214 -11.20 23.23 13.84
N LEU A 215 -10.17 23.57 14.64
CA LEU A 215 -10.29 24.54 15.75
C LEU A 215 -10.52 25.98 15.24
N GLU A 216 -10.08 26.27 14.02
CA GLU A 216 -10.35 27.54 13.32
C GLU A 216 -11.72 27.57 12.63
N ASN A 217 -12.58 26.58 12.86
CA ASN A 217 -13.89 26.42 12.23
C ASN A 217 -13.83 26.21 10.70
N ARG A 218 -12.72 25.70 10.17
CA ARG A 218 -12.64 25.25 8.77
C ARG A 218 -13.48 23.99 8.56
N ALA A 219 -14.00 23.82 7.35
CA ALA A 219 -14.93 22.75 7.01
C ALA A 219 -14.26 21.43 6.58
N LEU A 220 -12.96 21.46 6.26
CA LEU A 220 -12.20 20.27 5.87
C LEU A 220 -12.29 19.17 6.93
N ARG A 221 -12.79 17.99 6.55
CA ARG A 221 -12.82 16.78 7.38
C ARG A 221 -12.52 15.56 6.55
N PHE A 222 -11.78 14.60 7.11
CA PHE A 222 -11.62 13.30 6.50
C PHE A 222 -12.87 12.44 6.72
N ASP A 223 -13.51 12.04 5.62
CA ASP A 223 -14.58 11.06 5.60
C ASP A 223 -13.97 9.65 5.51
N VAL A 224 -13.74 9.03 6.67
CA VAL A 224 -13.19 7.68 6.76
C VAL A 224 -14.16 6.60 6.28
N SER A 225 -15.47 6.89 6.26
CA SER A 225 -16.47 5.98 5.70
C SER A 225 -16.42 5.98 4.18
N ALA A 226 -16.12 7.14 3.56
CA ALA A 226 -15.84 7.22 2.14
C ALA A 226 -14.60 6.39 1.78
N ASP A 227 -13.50 6.44 2.54
CA ASP A 227 -12.32 5.61 2.28
C ASP A 227 -12.64 4.09 2.27
N VAL A 228 -13.43 3.63 3.23
CA VAL A 228 -13.86 2.22 3.32
C VAL A 228 -14.68 1.81 2.09
N ASN A 229 -15.66 2.62 1.69
CA ASN A 229 -16.50 2.31 0.54
C ASN A 229 -15.75 2.47 -0.80
N GLU A 230 -14.89 3.46 -0.94
CA GLU A 230 -14.08 3.68 -2.15
C GLU A 230 -13.13 2.49 -2.37
N THR A 231 -12.41 2.04 -1.35
CA THR A 231 -11.51 0.88 -1.47
C THR A 231 -12.25 -0.42 -1.76
N ALA A 232 -13.39 -0.68 -1.10
CA ALA A 232 -14.25 -1.82 -1.41
C ALA A 232 -14.77 -1.77 -2.86
N ALA A 233 -15.15 -0.57 -3.34
CA ALA A 233 -15.61 -0.37 -4.70
C ALA A 233 -14.50 -0.63 -5.74
N LEU A 234 -13.24 -0.30 -5.45
CA LEU A 234 -12.10 -0.63 -6.33
C LEU A 234 -11.93 -2.14 -6.50
N VAL A 235 -12.02 -2.89 -5.40
CA VAL A 235 -11.89 -4.36 -5.41
C VAL A 235 -13.06 -5.01 -6.13
N LEU A 236 -14.29 -4.60 -5.84
CA LEU A 236 -15.48 -5.06 -6.54
C LEU A 236 -15.38 -4.82 -8.05
N ALA A 237 -15.00 -3.60 -8.46
CA ALA A 237 -14.86 -3.26 -9.87
C ALA A 237 -13.73 -4.04 -10.57
N ALA A 238 -12.66 -4.41 -9.85
CA ALA A 238 -11.56 -5.20 -10.40
C ALA A 238 -11.98 -6.64 -10.75
N LYS A 239 -12.87 -7.23 -9.95
CA LYS A 239 -13.27 -8.64 -10.06
C LYS A 239 -14.52 -8.84 -10.91
N GLN A 240 -15.37 -7.83 -10.97
CA GLN A 240 -16.50 -7.82 -11.89
C GLN A 240 -16.05 -8.02 -13.35
N GLY A 241 -16.72 -8.94 -14.05
CA GLY A 241 -16.37 -9.27 -15.43
C GLY A 241 -15.21 -10.26 -15.57
N GLY A 242 -14.79 -10.92 -14.49
CA GLY A 242 -13.79 -11.99 -14.50
C GLY A 242 -12.33 -11.52 -14.38
N GLY A 243 -12.12 -10.27 -13.95
CA GLY A 243 -10.79 -9.78 -13.58
C GLY A 243 -10.34 -10.28 -12.21
N ARG A 244 -9.14 -9.89 -11.80
CA ARG A 244 -8.50 -10.33 -10.56
C ARG A 244 -8.07 -9.17 -9.69
N SER A 245 -7.97 -9.41 -8.39
CA SER A 245 -7.48 -8.47 -7.38
C SER A 245 -6.27 -9.05 -6.65
N GLY A 246 -5.18 -8.29 -6.61
CA GLY A 246 -3.97 -8.66 -5.89
C GLY A 246 -3.56 -7.62 -4.86
N VAL A 247 -3.04 -8.06 -3.71
CA VAL A 247 -2.51 -7.18 -2.66
C VAL A 247 -1.01 -7.36 -2.49
N PHE A 248 -0.28 -6.25 -2.59
CA PHE A 248 1.16 -6.18 -2.34
C PHE A 248 1.43 -5.40 -1.05
N ILE A 249 1.85 -6.11 -0.01
CA ILE A 249 1.90 -5.62 1.36
C ILE A 249 3.36 -5.42 1.78
N ILE A 250 3.70 -4.18 2.12
CA ILE A 250 5.03 -3.81 2.65
C ILE A 250 4.92 -3.52 4.13
N GLY A 251 5.49 -4.41 4.93
CA GLY A 251 5.40 -4.47 6.38
C GLY A 251 4.06 -5.01 6.87
N GLY A 252 3.33 -4.24 7.67
CA GLY A 252 2.10 -4.66 8.33
C GLY A 252 1.24 -3.50 8.83
N GLY A 253 0.78 -3.59 10.08
CA GLY A 253 0.03 -2.53 10.75
C GLY A 253 -1.33 -2.22 10.13
N SER A 254 -1.81 -1.01 10.40
CA SER A 254 -3.11 -0.52 9.92
C SER A 254 -3.24 -0.53 8.38
N PRO A 255 -2.21 -0.15 7.58
CA PRO A 255 -2.29 -0.24 6.12
C PRO A 255 -2.55 -1.66 5.60
N LYS A 256 -1.90 -2.68 6.20
CA LYS A 256 -2.16 -4.09 5.88
C LYS A 256 -3.61 -4.47 6.18
N ASN A 257 -4.16 -4.05 7.34
CA ASN A 257 -5.56 -4.38 7.62
C ASN A 257 -6.49 -3.74 6.61
N PHE A 258 -6.27 -2.46 6.35
CA PHE A 258 -7.20 -1.63 5.60
C PHE A 258 -7.25 -2.01 4.12
N VAL A 259 -6.13 -2.43 3.53
CA VAL A 259 -6.14 -2.97 2.17
C VAL A 259 -6.88 -4.31 2.08
N LEU A 260 -6.84 -5.13 3.13
CA LEU A 260 -7.47 -6.46 3.17
C LEU A 260 -8.93 -6.42 3.63
N GLN A 261 -9.35 -5.40 4.40
CA GLN A 261 -10.70 -5.33 4.97
C GLN A 261 -11.78 -5.05 3.91
N THR A 262 -11.37 -4.70 2.69
CA THR A 262 -12.27 -4.57 1.54
C THR A 262 -13.12 -5.82 1.36
N GLU A 263 -12.55 -6.99 1.62
CA GLU A 263 -13.21 -8.29 1.49
C GLU A 263 -14.30 -8.50 2.56
N PRO A 264 -14.01 -8.42 3.88
CA PRO A 264 -15.05 -8.39 4.91
C PRO A 264 -16.11 -7.30 4.68
N GLN A 265 -15.71 -6.12 4.19
CA GLN A 265 -16.67 -5.06 3.88
C GLN A 265 -17.65 -5.49 2.79
N LEU A 266 -17.18 -6.11 1.70
CA LEU A 266 -18.04 -6.61 0.62
C LEU A 266 -18.89 -7.80 1.09
N GLN A 267 -18.27 -8.83 1.65
CA GLN A 267 -18.89 -10.13 1.91
C GLN A 267 -19.75 -10.14 3.18
N GLU A 268 -19.24 -9.59 4.28
CA GLU A 268 -19.87 -9.68 5.60
C GLU A 268 -20.78 -8.49 5.86
N VAL A 269 -20.28 -7.27 5.62
CA VAL A 269 -21.01 -6.04 5.98
C VAL A 269 -22.06 -5.68 4.93
N LEU A 270 -21.69 -5.69 3.65
CA LEU A 270 -22.57 -5.34 2.54
C LEU A 270 -23.36 -6.53 1.98
N GLY A 271 -22.94 -7.77 2.27
CA GLY A 271 -23.61 -8.99 1.82
C GLY A 271 -23.45 -9.27 0.32
N ILE A 272 -22.48 -8.63 -0.34
CA ILE A 272 -22.18 -8.82 -1.76
C ILE A 272 -21.37 -10.11 -1.89
N GLN A 273 -21.88 -11.06 -2.68
CA GLN A 273 -21.21 -12.33 -2.89
C GLN A 273 -19.98 -12.14 -3.77
N GLU A 274 -18.82 -12.20 -3.13
CA GLU A 274 -17.51 -12.05 -3.73
C GLU A 274 -16.54 -12.95 -2.91
N TYR A 275 -15.38 -13.28 -3.45
CA TYR A 275 -14.38 -14.13 -2.81
C TYR A 275 -13.12 -13.31 -2.52
N GLY A 276 -12.30 -13.66 -1.54
CA GLY A 276 -11.09 -12.87 -1.21
C GLY A 276 -10.15 -12.51 -2.38
N HIS A 277 -9.14 -11.70 -2.11
CA HIS A 277 -8.10 -11.37 -3.11
C HIS A 277 -7.49 -12.64 -3.72
N ASP A 278 -7.26 -12.60 -5.05
CA ASP A 278 -6.69 -13.70 -5.82
C ASP A 278 -5.19 -13.85 -5.58
N TYR A 279 -4.50 -12.75 -5.29
CA TYR A 279 -3.05 -12.77 -5.02
C TYR A 279 -2.71 -12.06 -3.72
N TYR A 280 -1.91 -12.72 -2.90
CA TYR A 280 -1.40 -12.18 -1.64
C TYR A 280 0.13 -12.20 -1.65
N LEU A 281 0.73 -11.02 -1.62
CA LEU A 281 2.17 -10.87 -1.51
C LEU A 281 2.53 -9.97 -0.33
N GLN A 282 3.31 -10.47 0.62
CA GLN A 282 3.79 -9.70 1.77
C GLN A 282 5.32 -9.77 1.92
N ILE A 283 5.95 -8.61 2.12
CA ILE A 283 7.32 -8.46 2.58
C ILE A 283 7.25 -7.88 4.00
N THR A 284 7.74 -8.59 5.01
CA THR A 284 7.61 -8.17 6.41
C THR A 284 8.72 -8.73 7.27
N ASP A 285 9.06 -8.06 8.37
CA ASP A 285 9.89 -8.57 9.45
C ASP A 285 9.05 -9.08 10.65
N ALA A 286 7.74 -8.84 10.64
CA ALA A 286 6.86 -9.13 11.74
C ALA A 286 6.64 -10.64 11.91
N ARG A 287 6.80 -11.12 13.15
CA ARG A 287 6.60 -12.52 13.51
C ARG A 287 5.14 -12.83 13.85
N ALA A 288 4.66 -13.97 13.38
CA ALA A 288 3.29 -14.44 13.62
C ALA A 288 2.99 -14.77 15.09
N ASP A 289 3.96 -15.31 15.83
CA ASP A 289 3.77 -15.84 17.20
C ASP A 289 3.46 -14.76 18.24
N THR A 290 3.71 -13.50 17.92
CA THR A 290 3.38 -12.37 18.80
C THR A 290 1.88 -11.99 18.79
N GLY A 291 1.09 -12.60 17.89
CA GLY A 291 -0.35 -12.34 17.77
C GLY A 291 -0.70 -10.98 17.15
N GLY A 292 0.31 -10.22 16.69
CA GLY A 292 0.10 -8.94 16.01
C GLY A 292 -0.34 -9.12 14.56
N LEU A 293 -1.30 -8.31 14.11
CA LEU A 293 -1.81 -8.30 12.72
C LEU A 293 -0.69 -8.24 11.66
N SER A 294 0.39 -7.51 11.94
CA SER A 294 1.54 -7.38 11.02
C SER A 294 2.11 -8.74 10.62
N GLY A 295 2.17 -9.69 11.56
CA GLY A 295 2.67 -11.06 11.36
C GLY A 295 1.60 -12.09 10.98
N ALA A 296 0.31 -11.72 10.99
CA ALA A 296 -0.79 -12.64 10.68
C ALA A 296 -0.60 -13.28 9.30
N THR A 297 -0.76 -14.61 9.24
CA THR A 297 -0.41 -15.41 8.05
C THR A 297 -1.51 -15.35 6.99
N PRO A 298 -1.21 -15.66 5.71
CA PRO A 298 -2.25 -15.77 4.69
C PRO A 298 -3.27 -16.86 5.00
N SER A 299 -2.85 -17.96 5.65
CA SER A 299 -3.75 -19.01 6.13
C SER A 299 -4.77 -18.48 7.12
N GLU A 300 -4.38 -17.58 8.00
CA GLU A 300 -5.31 -16.88 8.89
C GLU A 300 -6.19 -15.93 8.08
N ALA A 301 -5.64 -15.20 7.11
CA ALA A 301 -6.42 -14.30 6.25
C ALA A 301 -7.52 -15.04 5.45
N VAL A 302 -7.31 -16.30 5.05
CA VAL A 302 -8.35 -17.15 4.43
C VAL A 302 -9.54 -17.36 5.36
N SER A 303 -9.34 -17.56 6.67
CA SER A 303 -10.48 -17.75 7.59
C SER A 303 -11.36 -16.51 7.74
N TRP A 304 -10.82 -15.34 7.39
CA TRP A 304 -11.54 -14.05 7.36
C TRP A 304 -12.09 -13.72 5.96
N GLY A 305 -12.05 -14.65 5.00
CA GLY A 305 -12.48 -14.39 3.62
C GLY A 305 -11.61 -13.39 2.85
N LYS A 306 -10.46 -12.96 3.39
CA LYS A 306 -9.58 -11.92 2.81
C LYS A 306 -8.75 -12.42 1.63
N VAL A 307 -8.56 -13.74 1.52
CA VAL A 307 -7.79 -14.40 0.45
C VAL A 307 -8.63 -15.55 -0.09
N ASN A 308 -8.67 -15.72 -1.42
CA ASN A 308 -9.38 -16.82 -2.04
C ASN A 308 -8.71 -18.17 -1.64
N PRO A 309 -9.45 -19.12 -1.02
CA PRO A 309 -8.88 -20.39 -0.58
C PRO A 309 -8.29 -21.24 -1.73
N ASP A 310 -8.84 -21.14 -2.94
CA ASP A 310 -8.34 -21.87 -4.10
C ASP A 310 -6.99 -21.33 -4.62
N GLU A 311 -6.64 -20.09 -4.25
CA GLU A 311 -5.43 -19.39 -4.66
C GLU A 311 -4.34 -19.40 -3.57
N LEU A 312 -4.48 -20.21 -2.51
CA LEU A 312 -3.49 -20.38 -1.45
C LEU A 312 -2.04 -20.67 -1.94
N PRO A 313 -1.82 -21.44 -3.03
CA PRO A 313 -0.48 -21.60 -3.61
C PRO A 313 0.15 -20.28 -4.09
N HIS A 314 -0.66 -19.26 -4.34
CA HIS A 314 -0.26 -17.92 -4.78
C HIS A 314 -0.22 -16.91 -3.62
N ALA A 315 -0.20 -17.38 -2.36
CA ALA A 315 0.06 -16.55 -1.20
C ALA A 315 1.53 -16.63 -0.77
N VAL A 316 2.29 -15.54 -0.98
CA VAL A 316 3.70 -15.45 -0.63
C VAL A 316 3.94 -14.46 0.51
N VAL A 317 4.54 -14.95 1.58
CA VAL A 317 5.16 -14.13 2.63
C VAL A 317 6.68 -14.31 2.57
N CYS A 318 7.39 -13.19 2.49
CA CYS A 318 8.83 -13.09 2.55
C CYS A 318 9.24 -12.38 3.84
N TYR A 319 9.94 -13.10 4.72
CA TYR A 319 10.43 -12.54 5.98
C TYR A 319 11.78 -11.82 5.77
N VAL A 320 11.72 -10.55 5.38
CA VAL A 320 12.88 -9.69 5.11
C VAL A 320 12.51 -8.23 5.36
N ASP A 321 13.50 -7.41 5.72
CA ASP A 321 13.34 -5.96 5.81
C ASP A 321 12.83 -5.39 4.48
N SER A 322 11.83 -4.50 4.58
CA SER A 322 11.21 -3.85 3.42
C SER A 322 12.22 -3.02 2.62
N THR A 323 13.22 -2.42 3.28
CA THR A 323 14.31 -1.66 2.66
C THR A 323 15.29 -2.52 1.88
N VAL A 324 15.25 -3.85 2.03
CA VAL A 324 16.01 -4.83 1.23
C VAL A 324 15.12 -5.48 0.17
N GLY A 325 13.95 -5.99 0.57
CA GLY A 325 13.07 -6.75 -0.31
C GLY A 325 12.43 -5.92 -1.41
N LEU A 326 11.92 -4.72 -1.09
CA LEU A 326 11.20 -3.89 -2.04
C LEU A 326 12.09 -3.41 -3.21
N PRO A 327 13.32 -2.88 -3.00
CA PRO A 327 14.19 -2.51 -4.11
C PRO A 327 14.55 -3.68 -5.04
N LEU A 328 14.82 -4.86 -4.48
CA LEU A 328 15.12 -6.06 -5.26
C LEU A 328 13.93 -6.50 -6.10
N LEU A 329 12.72 -6.48 -5.52
CA LEU A 329 11.49 -6.82 -6.23
C LEU A 329 11.16 -5.78 -7.31
N THR A 330 11.32 -4.49 -7.05
CA THR A 330 11.13 -3.44 -8.05
C THR A 330 12.10 -3.63 -9.22
N ALA A 331 13.39 -3.85 -8.94
CA ALA A 331 14.38 -4.11 -9.98
C ALA A 331 14.03 -5.36 -10.81
N TYR A 332 13.58 -6.44 -10.16
CA TYR A 332 13.11 -7.65 -10.84
C TYR A 332 11.90 -7.38 -11.74
N ALA A 333 10.89 -6.68 -11.22
CA ALA A 333 9.66 -6.38 -11.93
C ALA A 333 9.92 -5.55 -13.20
N LEU A 334 10.70 -4.48 -13.08
CA LEU A 334 11.07 -3.61 -14.20
C LEU A 334 11.95 -4.35 -15.23
N ALA A 335 12.78 -5.30 -14.80
CA ALA A 335 13.61 -6.09 -15.70
C ALA A 335 12.84 -7.19 -16.43
N ARG A 336 11.78 -7.74 -15.84
CA ARG A 336 11.07 -8.93 -16.33
C ARG A 336 9.69 -8.65 -16.91
N ARG A 337 9.10 -7.47 -16.67
CA ARG A 337 7.76 -7.10 -17.16
C ARG A 337 7.81 -5.75 -17.87
N LYS A 338 7.09 -5.64 -19.00
CA LYS A 338 6.88 -4.36 -19.67
C LYS A 338 5.85 -3.52 -18.89
N PRO A 339 5.94 -2.19 -18.91
CA PRO A 339 4.91 -1.32 -18.35
C PRO A 339 3.50 -1.67 -18.83
N ARG A 340 2.52 -1.64 -17.93
CA ARG A 340 1.10 -1.78 -18.23
C ARG A 340 0.48 -0.41 -18.48
N LYS A 341 -0.69 -0.38 -19.10
CA LYS A 341 -1.49 0.85 -19.19
C LYS A 341 -1.97 1.24 -17.78
N LEU A 342 -1.78 2.50 -17.41
CA LEU A 342 -2.30 3.06 -16.17
C LEU A 342 -3.82 2.92 -16.12
N LYS A 343 -4.35 2.33 -15.04
CA LYS A 343 -5.79 2.19 -14.82
C LYS A 343 -6.46 3.50 -14.40
N ARG A 344 -5.68 4.43 -13.83
CA ARG A 344 -6.15 5.75 -13.37
C ARG A 344 -7.39 5.66 -12.47
N LEU A 345 -7.33 4.81 -11.44
CA LEU A 345 -8.47 4.47 -10.60
C LEU A 345 -9.08 5.66 -9.85
N HIS A 346 -8.33 6.74 -9.64
CA HIS A 346 -8.87 7.97 -9.07
C HIS A 346 -9.99 8.56 -9.94
N ASP A 347 -9.78 8.58 -11.27
CA ASP A 347 -10.68 9.22 -12.23
C ASP A 347 -12.07 8.53 -12.31
N VAL A 348 -12.14 7.25 -11.94
CA VAL A 348 -13.35 6.41 -12.00
C VAL A 348 -13.93 6.08 -10.63
N ARG A 349 -13.38 6.64 -9.56
CA ARG A 349 -13.71 6.32 -8.18
C ARG A 349 -15.19 6.53 -7.85
N THR A 350 -15.75 7.69 -8.22
CA THR A 350 -17.17 8.00 -7.99
C THR A 350 -18.08 7.01 -8.72
N THR A 351 -17.72 6.64 -9.95
CA THR A 351 -18.44 5.63 -10.75
C THR A 351 -18.40 4.26 -10.06
N ASN A 352 -17.25 3.86 -9.52
CA ASN A 352 -17.11 2.59 -8.81
C ASN A 352 -17.95 2.59 -7.52
N VAL A 353 -17.98 3.70 -6.77
CA VAL A 353 -18.82 3.82 -5.56
C VAL A 353 -20.31 3.77 -5.91
N GLU A 354 -20.73 4.39 -7.00
CA GLU A 354 -22.12 4.29 -7.46
C GLU A 354 -22.49 2.84 -7.78
N ARG A 355 -21.58 2.10 -8.43
CA ARG A 355 -21.79 0.68 -8.68
C ARG A 355 -21.84 -0.14 -7.39
N LEU A 356 -20.95 0.12 -6.43
CA LEU A 356 -21.00 -0.53 -5.12
C LEU A 356 -22.36 -0.31 -4.44
N ARG A 357 -22.92 0.89 -4.53
CA ARG A 357 -24.26 1.21 -4.00
C ARG A 357 -25.35 0.38 -4.68
N GLN A 358 -25.29 0.21 -6.00
CA GLN A 358 -26.24 -0.62 -6.74
C GLN A 358 -26.18 -2.10 -6.30
N GLU A 359 -24.97 -2.66 -6.20
CA GLU A 359 -24.77 -4.04 -5.74
C GLU A 359 -25.20 -4.23 -4.28
N TYR A 360 -24.91 -3.26 -3.41
CA TYR A 360 -25.39 -3.26 -2.03
C TYR A 360 -26.92 -3.30 -1.94
N HIS A 361 -27.61 -2.50 -2.74
CA HIS A 361 -29.08 -2.53 -2.76
C HIS A 361 -29.63 -3.83 -3.35
N ALA A 362 -28.97 -4.43 -4.34
CA ALA A 362 -29.34 -5.73 -4.89
C ALA A 362 -29.14 -6.87 -3.87
N ALA A 363 -28.09 -6.79 -3.05
CA ALA A 363 -27.77 -7.77 -2.00
C ALA A 363 -28.67 -7.67 -0.75
N ARG A 364 -29.54 -6.66 -0.66
CA ARG A 364 -30.35 -6.36 0.54
C ARG A 364 -31.17 -7.54 1.03
N ALA A 365 -31.85 -8.25 0.13
CA ALA A 365 -32.69 -9.40 0.50
C ALA A 365 -31.87 -10.56 1.11
N PHE A 366 -30.68 -10.82 0.54
CA PHE A 366 -29.75 -11.82 1.07
C PHE A 366 -29.22 -11.43 2.45
N ARG A 367 -28.85 -10.15 2.63
CA ARG A 367 -28.37 -9.63 3.92
C ARG A 367 -29.44 -9.68 5.01
N GLU A 368 -30.67 -9.26 4.70
CA GLU A 368 -31.79 -9.29 5.65
C GLU A 368 -32.13 -10.72 6.08
N ALA A 369 -32.03 -11.71 5.17
CA ALA A 369 -32.26 -13.12 5.49
C ALA A 369 -31.26 -13.69 6.51
N ARG A 370 -29.97 -13.32 6.43
CA ARG A 370 -28.93 -13.75 7.41
C ARG A 370 -29.21 -13.26 8.83
N LEU A 371 -29.74 -12.04 8.98
CA LEU A 371 -30.01 -11.44 10.30
C LEU A 371 -31.18 -12.11 11.04
N THR A 372 -32.09 -12.76 10.32
CA THR A 372 -33.22 -13.46 10.93
C THR A 372 -32.83 -14.73 11.69
N GLU A 373 -31.68 -15.34 11.38
CA GLU A 373 -31.21 -16.57 12.04
C GLU A 373 -30.44 -16.30 13.35
N GLU A 374 -29.98 -15.06 13.58
CA GLU A 374 -29.02 -14.70 14.65
C GLU A 374 -29.42 -13.45 15.45
N ARG A 375 -30.72 -13.21 15.68
CA ARG A 375 -31.18 -12.05 16.48
C ARG A 375 -30.58 -12.04 17.89
N LEU A 376 -30.01 -10.90 18.29
CA LEU A 376 -29.43 -10.70 19.61
C LEU A 376 -30.53 -10.39 20.64
N PRO A 377 -30.70 -11.21 21.70
CA PRO A 377 -31.73 -10.96 22.70
C PRO A 377 -31.56 -9.58 23.37
N GLY A 378 -32.58 -8.73 23.28
CA GLY A 378 -32.64 -7.44 23.98
C GLY A 378 -32.04 -6.24 23.25
N VAL A 379 -31.56 -6.40 22.00
CA VAL A 379 -31.14 -5.26 21.14
C VAL A 379 -32.19 -4.95 20.09
N ASP A 380 -32.85 -5.98 19.54
CA ASP A 380 -33.85 -5.85 18.47
C ASP A 380 -35.28 -5.61 18.99
N ALA A 381 -35.43 -4.88 20.10
CA ALA A 381 -36.72 -4.55 20.72
C ALA A 381 -37.22 -3.15 20.36
#